data_AF-A0A948C617-F1
#
_entry.id   AF-A0A948C617-F1
#
_cell.length_a   1.000
_cell.length_b   1.000
_cell.length_c   1.000
_cell.angle_alpha   90.00
_cell.angle_beta   90.00
_cell.angle_gamma   90.00
#
_symmetry.space_group_name_H-M   'P 1'
#
loop_
_entity.id
_entity.type
_entity.pdbx_description
1 polymer ?
#
loop_
_entity_poly.entity_id
_entity_poly.type
_entity_poly.pdbx_seq_one_letter_code
_entity_poly.pdbx_strand_id
1 'polypeptide(L)'
;MLKDWIIEEKTKHPHSGIQIFTMVSDNATLKIGNTEYKIVTALPSRLNSFFMRCTKKKIPILSSIFDYRNLIVFAPLIMKKLSRKIKKFKPDNINISSFAIAKNISLSTFHFSFFTKLYLHSPMQYIRSHYNEYCEKLTGRKGKIFKRITPRLRKWDKKFTQFDEVYANSNYTAQLAEELYGIKAKVKYPDVVSTDTMVCEPNSYYLYTGRLVKFVKEVDKIIHLFNQNKEPLIIM
;
A
#
# COMPACT_ATOMS: atom_id res chain seq x y z
N MET A 1 5.22 -9.77 5.50
CA MET A 1 4.66 -10.22 4.20
C MET A 1 5.67 -10.30 3.06
N LEU A 2 6.24 -9.18 2.55
CA LEU A 2 7.16 -9.23 1.39
C LEU A 2 8.37 -10.14 1.65
N LYS A 3 8.95 -10.05 2.86
CA LYS A 3 10.06 -10.90 3.28
C LYS A 3 9.64 -12.38 3.26
N ASP A 4 8.49 -12.68 3.85
CA ASP A 4 7.96 -14.04 3.96
C ASP A 4 7.73 -14.67 2.59
N TRP A 5 7.19 -13.92 1.63
CA TRP A 5 7.08 -14.38 0.23
C TRP A 5 8.44 -14.61 -0.43
N ILE A 6 9.42 -13.74 -0.21
CA ILE A 6 10.76 -13.94 -0.76
C ILE A 6 11.40 -15.21 -0.18
N ILE A 7 11.21 -15.44 1.12
CA ILE A 7 11.69 -16.64 1.82
C ILE A 7 10.96 -17.89 1.30
N GLU A 8 9.63 -17.83 1.16
CA GLU A 8 8.80 -18.92 0.64
C GLU A 8 9.22 -19.32 -0.79
N GLU A 9 9.37 -18.35 -1.69
CA GLU A 9 9.80 -18.59 -3.07
C GLU A 9 11.23 -19.14 -3.14
N LYS A 10 12.15 -18.64 -2.30
CA LYS A 10 13.52 -19.17 -2.25
C LYS A 10 13.59 -20.59 -1.68
N THR A 11 12.69 -20.91 -0.75
CA THR A 11 12.61 -22.26 -0.17
C THR A 11 12.08 -23.25 -1.21
N LYS A 12 11.05 -22.87 -1.98
CA LYS A 12 10.49 -23.73 -3.04
C LYS A 12 11.36 -23.79 -4.29
N HIS A 13 12.03 -22.69 -4.64
CA HIS A 13 12.82 -22.54 -5.86
C HIS A 13 14.18 -21.87 -5.58
N PRO A 14 15.17 -22.62 -5.06
CA PRO A 14 16.45 -22.05 -4.61
C PRO A 14 17.20 -21.26 -5.69
N HIS A 15 17.19 -21.77 -6.92
CA HIS A 15 17.90 -21.20 -8.06
C HIS A 15 17.13 -20.07 -8.78
N SER A 16 15.91 -19.74 -8.35
CA SER A 16 15.10 -18.70 -9.00
C SER A 16 15.68 -17.29 -8.84
N GLY A 17 15.62 -16.49 -9.90
CA GLY A 17 15.93 -15.06 -9.85
C GLY A 17 14.73 -14.28 -9.30
N ILE A 18 14.93 -13.51 -8.22
CA ILE A 18 13.88 -12.66 -7.64
C ILE A 18 14.20 -11.19 -7.90
N GLN A 19 13.20 -10.46 -8.40
CA GLN A 19 13.29 -9.01 -8.61
C GLN A 19 12.06 -8.30 -8.02
N ILE A 20 12.31 -7.22 -7.29
CA ILE A 20 11.28 -6.45 -6.59
C ILE A 20 10.88 -5.25 -7.45
N PHE A 21 9.59 -5.05 -7.67
CA PHE A 21 9.07 -3.89 -8.40
C PHE A 21 8.25 -2.99 -7.48
N THR A 22 8.50 -1.68 -7.51
CA THR A 22 7.80 -0.70 -6.67
C THR A 22 7.62 0.64 -7.37
N MET A 23 6.75 1.51 -6.87
CA MET A 23 6.60 2.86 -7.42
C MET A 23 7.88 3.69 -7.26
N VAL A 24 8.35 3.78 -6.01
CA VAL A 24 9.50 4.54 -5.56
C VAL A 24 10.20 3.77 -4.45
N SER A 25 11.50 3.97 -4.32
CA SER A 25 12.31 3.34 -3.28
C SER A 25 13.50 4.22 -2.94
N ASP A 26 13.86 4.25 -1.67
CA ASP A 26 15.12 4.86 -1.23
C ASP A 26 16.35 4.02 -1.57
N ASN A 27 16.16 2.70 -1.63
CA ASN A 27 17.24 1.73 -1.77
C ASN A 27 17.20 1.11 -3.17
N ALA A 28 18.38 0.83 -3.73
CA ALA A 28 18.53 0.10 -4.99
C ALA A 28 18.38 -1.42 -4.79
N THR A 29 18.67 -1.92 -3.59
CA THR A 29 18.54 -3.32 -3.19
C THR A 29 17.78 -3.44 -1.87
N LEU A 30 17.18 -4.60 -1.63
CA LEU A 30 16.63 -5.02 -0.36
C LEU A 30 17.47 -6.17 0.16
N LYS A 31 18.07 -6.04 1.34
CA LYS A 31 18.82 -7.12 1.99
C LYS A 31 17.86 -7.95 2.87
N ILE A 32 17.85 -9.26 2.66
CA ILE A 32 17.13 -10.21 3.51
C ILE A 32 18.12 -11.33 3.84
N GLY A 33 18.48 -11.46 5.12
CA GLY A 33 19.59 -12.32 5.54
C GLY A 33 20.89 -11.89 4.85
N ASN A 34 21.55 -12.84 4.19
CA ASN A 34 22.81 -12.62 3.47
C ASN A 34 22.63 -12.34 1.98
N THR A 35 21.39 -12.25 1.48
CA THR A 35 21.10 -12.06 0.07
C THR A 35 20.55 -10.67 -0.21
N GLU A 36 21.01 -10.05 -1.28
CA GLU A 36 20.49 -8.78 -1.78
C GLU A 36 19.59 -8.97 -3.00
N TYR A 37 18.42 -8.35 -2.95
CA TYR A 37 17.42 -8.40 -4.01
C TYR A 37 17.33 -7.04 -4.70
N LYS A 38 17.46 -7.02 -6.03
CA LYS A 38 17.39 -5.77 -6.80
C LYS A 38 15.98 -5.19 -6.79
N ILE A 39 15.88 -3.89 -6.50
CA ILE A 39 14.65 -3.12 -6.55
C ILE A 39 14.59 -2.34 -7.87
N VAL A 40 13.49 -2.48 -8.58
CA VAL A 40 13.17 -1.76 -9.81
C VAL A 40 12.00 -0.83 -9.54
N THR A 41 12.26 0.48 -9.61
CA THR A 41 11.24 1.51 -9.38
C THR A 41 10.48 1.84 -10.66
N ALA A 42 9.27 2.41 -10.55
CA ALA A 42 8.51 2.88 -11.71
C ALA A 42 9.19 4.08 -12.39
N LEU A 43 9.67 5.00 -11.55
CA LEU A 43 10.32 6.23 -11.97
C LEU A 43 11.76 5.94 -12.45
N PRO A 44 12.31 6.73 -13.38
CA PRO A 44 13.74 6.69 -13.68
C PRO A 44 14.58 6.98 -12.44
N SER A 45 15.80 6.46 -12.37
CA SER A 45 16.69 6.57 -11.20
C SER A 45 16.86 8.02 -10.72
N ARG A 46 17.18 8.95 -11.62
CA ARG A 46 17.33 10.38 -11.31
C ARG A 46 16.08 10.98 -10.66
N LEU A 47 14.90 10.68 -11.22
CA LEU A 47 13.63 11.20 -10.71
C LEU A 47 13.25 10.55 -9.37
N ASN A 48 13.51 9.25 -9.22
CA ASN A 48 13.31 8.54 -7.96
C ASN A 48 14.20 9.12 -6.84
N SER A 49 15.50 9.29 -7.10
CA SER A 49 16.42 9.87 -6.11
C SER A 49 16.04 11.29 -5.74
N PHE A 50 15.60 12.10 -6.71
CA PHE A 50 15.08 13.44 -6.45
C PHE A 50 13.81 13.42 -5.59
N PHE A 51 12.83 12.58 -5.95
CA PHE A 51 11.57 12.41 -5.22
C PHE A 51 11.83 12.05 -3.75
N MET A 52 12.71 11.06 -3.54
CA MET A 52 13.07 10.61 -2.20
C MET A 52 13.84 11.67 -1.41
N ARG A 53 14.73 12.42 -2.06
CA ARG A 53 15.46 13.53 -1.42
C ARG A 53 14.51 14.63 -0.93
N CYS A 54 13.53 15.03 -1.74
CA CYS A 54 12.52 16.02 -1.35
C CYS A 54 11.69 15.56 -0.15
N THR A 55 11.33 14.27 -0.12
CA THR A 55 10.55 13.68 0.97
C THR A 55 11.36 13.58 2.26
N LYS A 56 12.58 13.03 2.20
CA LYS A 56 13.46 12.81 3.36
C LYS A 56 13.95 14.11 3.99
N LYS A 57 14.41 15.06 3.19
CA LYS A 57 14.92 16.35 3.69
C LYS A 57 13.80 17.31 4.11
N LYS A 58 12.52 16.90 4.02
CA LYS A 58 11.34 17.72 4.35
C LYS A 58 11.42 19.14 3.77
N ILE A 59 11.91 19.26 2.53
CA ILE A 59 12.11 20.57 1.90
C ILE A 59 10.76 21.31 1.88
N PRO A 60 10.66 22.56 2.36
CA PRO A 60 9.39 23.29 2.44
C PRO A 60 8.68 23.32 1.09
N ILE A 61 7.35 23.16 1.10
CA ILE A 61 6.47 23.09 -0.09
C ILE A 61 6.71 21.84 -0.97
N LEU A 62 7.96 21.56 -1.34
CA LEU A 62 8.38 20.43 -2.18
C LEU A 62 8.06 19.08 -1.55
N SER A 63 8.28 18.90 -0.25
CA SER A 63 7.92 17.66 0.45
C SER A 63 6.41 17.37 0.42
N SER A 64 5.57 18.41 0.37
CA SER A 64 4.12 18.24 0.21
C SER A 64 3.72 17.94 -1.24
N ILE A 65 4.52 18.34 -2.23
CA ILE A 65 4.27 18.08 -3.65
C ILE A 65 4.76 16.68 -4.02
N PHE A 66 5.97 16.33 -3.57
CA PHE A 66 6.64 15.06 -3.78
C PHE A 66 6.28 14.03 -2.70
N ASP A 67 5.02 14.04 -2.27
CA ASP A 67 4.47 13.00 -1.40
C ASP A 67 3.98 11.83 -2.27
N TYR A 68 4.27 10.59 -1.87
CA TYR A 68 3.85 9.40 -2.63
C TYR A 68 2.33 9.35 -2.80
N ARG A 69 1.56 9.96 -1.89
CA ARG A 69 0.09 10.07 -2.00
C ARG A 69 -0.34 10.86 -3.23
N ASN A 70 0.45 11.85 -3.66
CA ASN A 70 0.16 12.63 -4.86
C ASN A 70 0.45 11.85 -6.15
N LEU A 71 1.28 10.79 -6.09
CA LEU A 71 1.51 9.91 -7.23
C LEU A 71 0.24 9.19 -7.69
N ILE A 72 -0.80 9.16 -6.85
CA ILE A 72 -2.05 8.52 -7.17
C ILE A 72 -2.77 9.13 -8.37
N VAL A 73 -2.56 10.42 -8.61
CA VAL A 73 -3.02 11.12 -9.82
C VAL A 73 -2.47 10.44 -11.08
N PHE A 74 -1.26 9.89 -10.98
CA PHE A 74 -0.53 9.23 -12.06
C PHE A 74 -0.58 7.70 -11.95
N ALA A 75 -1.39 7.14 -11.05
CA ALA A 75 -1.45 5.69 -10.83
C ALA A 75 -1.60 4.87 -12.12
N PRO A 76 -2.48 5.22 -13.09
CA PRO A 76 -2.59 4.48 -14.34
C PRO A 76 -1.28 4.45 -15.16
N LEU A 77 -0.57 5.58 -15.22
CA LEU A 77 0.70 5.70 -15.96
C LEU A 77 1.83 4.95 -15.25
N ILE A 78 1.89 5.05 -13.92
CA ILE A 78 2.88 4.35 -13.09
C ILE A 78 2.69 2.84 -13.21
N MET A 79 1.46 2.33 -13.12
CA MET A 79 1.16 0.90 -13.31
C MET A 79 1.48 0.43 -14.73
N LYS A 80 1.20 1.24 -15.76
CA LYS A 80 1.60 0.93 -17.15
C LYS A 80 3.12 0.85 -17.30
N LYS A 81 3.89 1.73 -16.62
CA LYS A 81 5.37 1.66 -16.62
C LYS A 81 5.88 0.42 -15.90
N LEU A 82 5.32 0.09 -14.73
CA LEU A 82 5.68 -1.12 -13.98
C LEU A 82 5.41 -2.38 -14.80
N SER A 83 4.22 -2.48 -15.38
CA SER A 83 3.81 -3.60 -16.24
C SER A 83 4.83 -3.88 -17.34
N ARG A 84 5.31 -2.84 -18.05
CA ARG A 84 6.35 -3.02 -19.09
C ARG A 84 7.68 -3.54 -18.53
N LYS A 85 8.11 -3.04 -17.36
CA LYS A 85 9.35 -3.48 -16.74
C LYS A 85 9.26 -4.94 -16.26
N ILE A 86 8.13 -5.34 -15.70
CA ILE A 86 7.85 -6.71 -15.28
C ILE A 86 7.82 -7.64 -16.50
N LYS A 87 7.10 -7.26 -17.58
CA LYS A 87 7.05 -8.04 -18.82
C LYS A 87 8.42 -8.22 -19.47
N LYS A 88 9.31 -7.23 -19.36
CA LYS A 88 10.71 -7.34 -19.83
C LYS A 88 11.52 -8.36 -19.02
N PHE A 89 11.23 -8.51 -17.74
CA PHE A 89 11.89 -9.47 -16.86
C PHE A 89 11.45 -10.92 -17.16
N LYS A 90 10.26 -11.13 -17.75
CA LYS A 90 9.69 -12.44 -18.09
C LYS A 90 9.67 -13.41 -16.89
N PRO A 91 9.01 -13.04 -15.77
CA PRO A 91 8.89 -13.93 -14.63
C PRO A 91 7.93 -15.09 -14.94
N ASP A 92 8.08 -16.23 -14.27
CA ASP A 92 7.09 -17.30 -14.29
C ASP A 92 5.92 -16.99 -13.33
N ASN A 93 6.25 -16.46 -12.15
CA ASN A 93 5.32 -16.13 -11.07
C ASN A 93 5.37 -14.64 -10.70
N ILE A 94 4.22 -14.04 -10.41
CA ILE A 94 4.10 -12.64 -9.98
C ILE A 94 3.27 -12.54 -8.71
N ASN A 95 3.95 -12.18 -7.61
CA ASN A 95 3.32 -11.92 -6.31
C ASN A 95 3.11 -10.39 -6.13
N ILE A 96 1.86 -9.97 -5.97
CA ILE A 96 1.43 -8.56 -5.95
C ILE A 96 0.91 -8.21 -4.57
N SER A 97 1.65 -7.37 -3.84
CA SER A 97 1.19 -6.78 -2.57
C SER A 97 0.61 -5.39 -2.85
N SER A 98 -0.71 -5.22 -2.69
CA SER A 98 -1.42 -3.99 -3.11
C SER A 98 -2.13 -3.31 -1.95
N PHE A 99 -1.75 -2.06 -1.66
CA PHE A 99 -2.47 -1.16 -0.73
C PHE A 99 -3.52 -0.27 -1.42
N ALA A 100 -3.59 -0.30 -2.76
CA ALA A 100 -4.60 0.42 -3.54
C ALA A 100 -4.46 0.12 -5.04
N ILE A 101 -3.33 0.57 -5.61
CA ILE A 101 -3.23 0.77 -7.07
C ILE A 101 -2.64 -0.43 -7.82
N ALA A 102 -1.86 -1.26 -7.13
CA ALA A 102 -1.11 -2.34 -7.77
C ALA A 102 -2.04 -3.44 -8.28
N LYS A 103 -3.24 -3.60 -7.70
CA LYS A 103 -4.26 -4.53 -8.21
C LYS A 103 -4.78 -4.22 -9.61
N ASN A 104 -4.56 -3.01 -10.16
CA ASN A 104 -4.95 -2.66 -11.52
C ASN A 104 -3.76 -2.76 -12.50
N ILE A 105 -2.71 -3.49 -12.15
CA ILE A 105 -1.58 -3.72 -13.04
C ILE A 105 -1.97 -4.69 -14.14
N SER A 106 -1.82 -4.26 -15.40
CA SER A 106 -2.13 -5.09 -16.56
C SER A 106 -0.96 -6.01 -16.88
N LEU A 107 -1.05 -7.28 -16.49
CA LEU A 107 0.00 -8.28 -16.69
C LEU A 107 -0.27 -9.23 -17.84
N SER A 108 -1.54 -9.52 -18.13
CA SER A 108 -1.91 -10.35 -19.28
C SER A 108 -1.52 -9.71 -20.62
N THR A 109 -1.09 -10.56 -21.54
CA THR A 109 -0.93 -10.26 -22.97
C THR A 109 -1.31 -11.51 -23.75
N PHE A 110 -1.67 -11.37 -25.02
CA PHE A 110 -2.04 -12.49 -25.88
C PHE A 110 -1.00 -13.62 -25.95
N HIS A 111 0.28 -13.31 -25.70
CA HIS A 111 1.40 -14.27 -25.82
C HIS A 111 2.00 -14.76 -24.50
N PHE A 112 1.65 -14.14 -23.36
CA PHE A 112 2.25 -14.47 -22.07
C PHE A 112 1.16 -14.63 -21.01
N SER A 113 1.09 -15.83 -20.44
CA SER A 113 0.36 -16.11 -19.21
C SER A 113 1.38 -16.22 -18.07
N PHE A 114 1.19 -15.44 -17.03
CA PHE A 114 2.00 -15.48 -15.81
C PHE A 114 1.11 -15.98 -14.70
N PHE A 115 1.60 -16.83 -13.82
CA PHE A 115 0.86 -17.15 -12.61
C PHE A 115 0.88 -15.92 -11.69
N THR A 116 -0.29 -15.42 -11.32
CA THR A 116 -0.47 -14.16 -10.60
C THR A 116 -1.18 -14.35 -9.27
N LYS A 117 -0.53 -13.91 -8.20
CA LYS A 117 -1.08 -13.91 -6.85
C LYS A 117 -1.23 -12.49 -6.35
N LEU A 118 -2.44 -12.07 -6.01
CA LEU A 118 -2.72 -10.78 -5.40
C LEU A 118 -2.90 -10.95 -3.89
N TYR A 119 -2.28 -10.08 -3.11
CA TYR A 119 -2.62 -9.85 -1.71
C TYR A 119 -3.04 -8.41 -1.50
N LEU A 120 -4.29 -8.23 -1.14
CA LEU A 120 -4.93 -6.93 -0.98
C LEU A 120 -4.89 -6.50 0.49
N HIS A 121 -4.30 -5.33 0.72
CA HIS A 121 -4.24 -4.72 2.05
C HIS A 121 -5.35 -3.72 2.29
N SER A 122 -5.77 -3.01 1.24
CA SER A 122 -6.81 -2.01 1.33
C SER A 122 -7.33 -1.63 -0.07
N PRO A 123 -8.64 -1.72 -0.31
CA PRO A 123 -9.31 -1.04 -1.42
C PRO A 123 -9.20 0.48 -1.30
N MET A 124 -9.45 1.21 -2.39
CA MET A 124 -9.32 2.68 -2.44
C MET A 124 -10.49 3.41 -1.74
N GLN A 125 -10.70 3.17 -0.44
CA GLN A 125 -11.82 3.68 0.36
C GLN A 125 -11.95 5.21 0.34
N TYR A 126 -10.83 5.92 0.30
CA TYR A 126 -10.81 7.39 0.26
C TYR A 126 -11.51 7.98 -0.98
N ILE A 127 -11.57 7.26 -2.10
CA ILE A 127 -12.39 7.65 -3.25
C ILE A 127 -13.75 6.94 -3.28
N ARG A 128 -14.11 6.12 -2.30
CA ARG A 128 -15.36 5.34 -2.22
C ARG A 128 -16.16 5.76 -0.98
N SER A 129 -16.26 4.87 0.01
CA SER A 129 -17.00 5.05 1.25
C SER A 129 -16.59 6.34 1.99
N HIS A 130 -15.29 6.66 2.02
CA HIS A 130 -14.79 7.83 2.75
C HIS A 130 -14.73 9.09 1.87
N TYR A 131 -15.32 9.09 0.68
CA TYR A 131 -15.20 10.21 -0.26
C TYR A 131 -15.68 11.54 0.31
N ASN A 132 -16.82 11.55 1.01
CA ASN A 132 -17.39 12.77 1.58
C ASN A 132 -16.48 13.32 2.69
N GLU A 133 -16.03 12.47 3.60
CA GLU A 133 -15.06 12.81 4.64
C GLU A 133 -13.77 13.41 4.04
N TYR A 134 -13.25 12.80 2.97
CA TYR A 134 -12.10 13.35 2.24
C TYR A 134 -12.40 14.70 1.58
N CYS A 135 -13.62 14.92 1.08
CA CYS A 135 -14.02 16.17 0.46
C CYS A 135 -14.19 17.32 1.46
N GLU A 136 -14.59 17.02 2.69
CA GLU A 136 -14.73 17.99 3.78
C GLU A 136 -13.36 18.36 4.36
N LYS A 137 -12.54 17.36 4.65
CA LYS A 137 -11.24 17.55 5.31
C LYS A 137 -10.14 18.05 4.35
N LEU A 138 -10.22 17.81 3.04
CA LEU A 138 -9.27 18.35 2.05
C LEU A 138 -9.69 19.75 1.58
N THR A 139 -9.00 20.78 2.06
CA THR A 139 -9.28 22.18 1.71
C THR A 139 -8.40 22.71 0.57
N GLY A 140 -8.77 23.87 0.03
CA GLY A 140 -8.00 24.63 -0.94
C GLY A 140 -7.72 23.89 -2.27
N ARG A 141 -6.51 24.08 -2.82
CA ARG A 141 -6.10 23.47 -4.10
C ARG A 141 -6.12 21.95 -4.07
N LYS A 142 -5.74 21.33 -2.94
CA LYS A 142 -5.72 19.87 -2.78
C LYS A 142 -7.14 19.28 -2.87
N GLY A 143 -8.12 19.91 -2.21
CA GLY A 143 -9.53 19.51 -2.32
C GLY A 143 -10.06 19.60 -3.74
N LYS A 144 -9.78 20.72 -4.44
CA LYS A 144 -10.19 20.91 -5.85
C LYS A 144 -9.59 19.84 -6.77
N ILE A 145 -8.30 19.54 -6.63
CA ILE A 145 -7.63 18.49 -7.41
C ILE A 145 -8.25 17.13 -7.09
N PHE A 146 -8.41 16.80 -5.81
CA PHE A 146 -9.00 15.53 -5.37
C PHE A 146 -10.39 15.30 -5.97
N LYS A 147 -11.29 16.29 -5.88
CA LYS A 147 -12.63 16.23 -6.48
C LYS A 147 -12.56 16.04 -8.01
N ARG A 148 -11.65 16.76 -8.69
CA ARG A 148 -11.49 16.68 -10.15
C ARG A 148 -10.94 15.33 -10.63
N ILE A 149 -10.01 14.70 -9.90
CA ILE A 149 -9.40 13.43 -10.31
C ILE A 149 -10.24 12.22 -9.92
N THR A 150 -11.04 12.32 -8.85
CA THR A 150 -11.73 11.17 -8.26
C THR A 150 -12.62 10.40 -9.24
N PRO A 151 -13.45 11.04 -10.08
CA PRO A 151 -14.27 10.31 -11.05
C PRO A 151 -13.44 9.45 -12.03
N ARG A 152 -12.32 9.99 -12.52
CA ARG A 152 -11.40 9.25 -13.41
C ARG A 152 -10.72 8.11 -12.67
N LEU A 153 -10.30 8.36 -11.44
CA LEU A 153 -9.64 7.37 -10.60
C LEU A 153 -10.60 6.23 -10.25
N ARG A 154 -11.88 6.51 -9.95
CA ARG A 154 -12.93 5.51 -9.74
C ARG A 154 -13.16 4.61 -10.95
N LYS A 155 -13.17 5.20 -12.16
CA LYS A 155 -13.32 4.44 -13.41
C LYS A 155 -12.12 3.52 -13.65
N TRP A 156 -10.91 4.01 -13.36
CA TRP A 156 -9.69 3.20 -13.49
C TRP A 156 -9.62 2.10 -12.43
N ASP A 157 -9.94 2.42 -11.18
CA ASP A 157 -9.95 1.50 -10.04
C ASP A 157 -10.94 0.34 -10.27
N LYS A 158 -12.12 0.58 -10.86
CA LYS A 158 -13.10 -0.46 -11.21
C LYS A 158 -12.66 -1.41 -12.33
N LYS A 159 -11.53 -1.15 -13.01
CA LYS A 159 -11.08 -2.05 -14.08
C LYS A 159 -10.77 -3.42 -13.49
N PHE A 160 -11.52 -4.42 -13.92
CA PHE A 160 -11.30 -5.80 -13.54
C PHE A 160 -9.90 -6.23 -13.99
N THR A 161 -9.21 -6.95 -13.11
CA THR A 161 -7.95 -7.64 -13.41
C THR A 161 -8.10 -9.03 -12.82
N GLN A 162 -7.99 -10.04 -13.67
CA GLN A 162 -8.04 -11.42 -13.25
C GLN A 162 -6.70 -11.79 -12.60
N PHE A 163 -6.79 -12.53 -11.50
CA PHE A 163 -5.65 -13.11 -10.78
C PHE A 163 -5.94 -14.59 -10.55
N ASP A 164 -4.90 -15.41 -10.54
CA ASP A 164 -5.03 -16.86 -10.31
C ASP A 164 -5.32 -17.14 -8.83
N GLU A 165 -4.67 -16.39 -7.94
CA GLU A 165 -4.96 -16.41 -6.51
C GLU A 165 -5.15 -15.00 -5.96
N VAL A 166 -6.15 -14.84 -5.08
CA VAL A 166 -6.38 -13.58 -4.37
C VAL A 166 -6.52 -13.82 -2.88
N TYR A 167 -5.77 -13.04 -2.12
CA TYR A 167 -5.79 -13.01 -0.68
C TYR A 167 -6.12 -11.60 -0.16
N ALA A 168 -6.72 -11.54 1.03
CA ALA A 168 -6.97 -10.31 1.77
C ALA A 168 -6.42 -10.42 3.19
N ASN A 169 -5.95 -9.31 3.75
CA ASN A 169 -5.41 -9.26 5.11
C ASN A 169 -6.45 -9.39 6.23
N SER A 170 -7.75 -9.36 5.90
CA SER A 170 -8.86 -9.32 6.85
C SER A 170 -10.18 -9.66 6.16
N ASN A 171 -11.17 -10.11 6.94
CA ASN A 171 -12.56 -10.29 6.47
C ASN A 171 -13.13 -8.99 5.91
N TYR A 172 -12.89 -7.86 6.58
CA TYR A 172 -13.33 -6.55 6.12
C TYR A 172 -12.81 -6.22 4.71
N THR A 173 -11.51 -6.46 4.46
CA THR A 173 -10.92 -6.20 3.15
C THR A 173 -11.40 -7.18 2.08
N ALA A 174 -11.64 -8.45 2.44
CA ALA A 174 -12.20 -9.45 1.52
C ALA A 174 -13.61 -9.05 1.06
N GLN A 175 -14.49 -8.72 2.01
CA GLN A 175 -15.85 -8.27 1.74
C GLN A 175 -15.85 -7.01 0.87
N LEU A 176 -15.04 -6.01 1.24
CA LEU A 176 -14.98 -4.76 0.50
C LEU A 176 -14.41 -4.95 -0.92
N ALA A 177 -13.51 -5.92 -1.13
CA ALA A 177 -13.01 -6.27 -2.47
C ALA A 177 -14.09 -6.91 -3.33
N GLU A 178 -14.94 -7.76 -2.76
CA GLU A 178 -16.08 -8.36 -3.45
C GLU A 178 -17.11 -7.29 -3.81
N GLU A 179 -17.48 -6.42 -2.88
CA GLU A 179 -18.45 -5.34 -3.10
C GLU A 179 -17.98 -4.32 -4.15
N LEU A 180 -16.71 -3.90 -4.10
CA LEU A 180 -16.21 -2.84 -4.99
C LEU A 180 -15.74 -3.36 -6.34
N TYR A 181 -15.18 -4.56 -6.40
CA TYR A 181 -14.45 -5.08 -7.55
C TYR A 181 -14.99 -6.42 -8.08
N GLY A 182 -15.89 -7.09 -7.37
CA GLY A 182 -16.32 -8.45 -7.69
C GLY A 182 -15.21 -9.49 -7.52
N ILE A 183 -14.18 -9.18 -6.73
CA ILE A 183 -13.02 -10.05 -6.52
C ILE A 183 -13.19 -10.79 -5.20
N LYS A 184 -13.40 -12.10 -5.26
CA LYS A 184 -13.39 -12.97 -4.07
C LYS A 184 -11.95 -13.21 -3.63
N ALA A 185 -11.68 -12.98 -2.34
CA ALA A 185 -10.35 -13.12 -1.75
C ALA A 185 -10.38 -14.08 -0.56
N LYS A 186 -9.41 -14.98 -0.46
CA LYS A 186 -9.20 -15.81 0.74
C LYS A 186 -8.55 -14.96 1.83
N VAL A 187 -9.05 -15.02 3.06
CA VAL A 187 -8.40 -14.28 4.15
C VAL A 187 -7.12 -15.00 4.56
N LYS A 188 -6.00 -14.29 4.51
CA LYS A 188 -4.72 -14.72 5.05
C LYS A 188 -4.23 -13.57 5.92
N TYR A 189 -4.21 -13.77 7.23
CA TYR A 189 -3.73 -12.75 8.16
C TYR A 189 -2.21 -12.58 8.01
N PRO A 190 -1.68 -11.34 8.19
CA PRO A 190 -0.24 -11.14 8.25
C PRO A 190 0.34 -11.85 9.47
N ASP A 191 1.52 -12.44 9.32
CA ASP A 191 2.21 -13.09 10.44
C ASP A 191 2.55 -12.03 11.51
N VAL A 192 1.97 -12.21 12.69
CA VAL A 192 2.30 -11.42 13.88
C VAL A 192 3.21 -12.29 14.73
N VAL A 193 4.48 -11.91 14.82
CA VAL A 193 5.43 -12.58 15.71
C VAL A 193 5.06 -12.18 17.14
N SER A 194 4.26 -13.00 17.84
CA SER A 194 4.06 -12.81 19.28
C SER A 194 5.29 -13.34 20.01
N THR A 195 6.26 -12.47 20.22
CA THR A 195 7.43 -12.77 21.07
C THR A 195 7.16 -12.48 22.53
N ASP A 196 6.06 -11.77 22.83
CA ASP A 196 5.75 -11.32 24.18
C ASP A 196 4.68 -12.21 24.81
N THR A 197 4.91 -12.54 26.08
CA THR A 197 3.89 -13.13 26.96
C THR A 197 2.69 -12.20 27.06
N MET A 198 1.50 -12.72 26.81
CA MET A 198 0.26 -11.98 27.00
C MET A 198 0.16 -11.56 28.47
N VAL A 199 0.12 -10.25 28.71
CA VAL A 199 -0.10 -9.71 30.06
C VAL A 199 -1.58 -9.84 30.37
N CYS A 200 -1.93 -10.70 31.34
CA CYS A 200 -3.33 -10.94 31.74
C CYS A 200 -3.89 -9.85 32.65
N GLU A 201 -3.02 -9.07 33.31
CA GLU A 201 -3.40 -7.95 34.18
C GLU A 201 -3.05 -6.62 33.52
N PRO A 202 -4.04 -5.89 32.96
CA PRO A 202 -3.77 -4.62 32.31
C PRO A 202 -3.35 -3.58 33.34
N ASN A 203 -2.36 -2.75 32.99
CA ASN A 203 -2.00 -1.58 33.77
C ASN A 203 -3.16 -0.57 33.83
N SER A 204 -3.13 0.33 34.81
CA SER A 204 -4.12 1.39 35.00
C SER A 204 -3.93 2.58 34.04
N TYR A 205 -3.80 2.31 32.74
CA TYR A 205 -3.77 3.31 31.66
C TYR A 205 -4.24 2.76 30.34
N TYR A 206 -4.66 3.67 29.46
CA TYR A 206 -5.01 3.38 28.08
C TYR A 206 -3.85 3.72 27.16
N LEU A 207 -3.70 2.96 26.08
CA LEU A 207 -2.63 3.15 25.10
C LEU A 207 -3.23 3.40 23.72
N TYR A 208 -2.88 4.53 23.12
CA TYR A 208 -3.07 4.76 21.69
C TYR A 208 -1.76 4.46 20.97
N THR A 209 -1.76 3.44 20.11
CA THR A 209 -0.64 3.14 19.22
C THR A 209 -1.01 3.50 17.80
N GLY A 210 -0.27 4.41 17.17
CA GLY A 210 -0.45 4.66 15.75
C GLY A 210 0.00 6.02 15.28
N ARG A 211 0.06 6.17 13.96
CA ARG A 211 0.49 7.44 13.37
C ARG A 211 -0.48 8.56 13.74
N LEU A 212 0.04 9.63 14.34
CA LEU A 212 -0.68 10.87 14.57
C LEU A 212 -0.94 11.56 13.23
N VAL A 213 -2.14 11.35 12.69
CA VAL A 213 -2.60 11.96 11.45
C VAL A 213 -3.84 12.80 11.73
N LYS A 214 -3.83 14.05 11.27
CA LYS A 214 -4.93 15.01 11.46
C LYS A 214 -6.24 14.63 10.74
N PHE A 215 -6.22 13.59 9.90
CA PHE A 215 -7.27 13.33 8.92
C PHE A 215 -8.17 12.14 9.31
N VAL A 216 -7.66 10.90 9.45
CA VAL A 216 -8.52 9.70 9.60
C VAL A 216 -8.74 9.33 11.08
N LYS A 217 -7.74 9.58 11.93
CA LYS A 217 -7.67 8.93 13.24
C LYS A 217 -8.29 9.71 14.38
N GLU A 218 -8.58 11.00 14.16
CA GLU A 218 -9.28 11.90 15.10
C GLU A 218 -8.75 11.79 16.54
N VAL A 219 -7.42 11.66 16.68
CA VAL A 219 -6.74 11.43 17.96
C VAL A 219 -6.96 12.60 18.91
N ASP A 220 -7.22 13.79 18.38
CA ASP A 220 -7.63 14.98 19.12
C ASP A 220 -8.92 14.75 19.90
N LYS A 221 -9.93 14.08 19.32
CA LYS A 221 -11.17 13.75 20.03
C LYS A 221 -10.94 12.73 21.13
N ILE A 222 -10.08 11.73 20.86
CA ILE A 222 -9.68 10.73 21.87
C ILE A 222 -9.01 11.45 23.04
N ILE A 223 -7.98 12.26 22.79
CA ILE A 223 -7.28 13.06 23.82
C ILE A 223 -8.27 13.92 24.61
N HIS A 224 -9.19 14.61 23.92
CA HIS A 224 -10.16 15.48 24.58
C HIS A 224 -11.05 14.70 25.57
N LEU A 225 -11.57 13.55 25.15
CA LEU A 225 -12.39 12.68 25.99
C LEU A 225 -11.63 12.20 27.24
N PHE A 226 -10.40 11.70 27.06
CA PHE A 226 -9.57 11.22 28.17
C PHE A 226 -9.21 12.34 29.16
N ASN A 227 -8.93 13.54 28.66
CA ASN A 227 -8.70 14.72 29.49
C ASN A 227 -9.95 15.12 30.29
N GLN A 228 -11.14 15.06 29.67
CA GLN A 228 -12.41 15.35 30.35
C GLN A 228 -12.71 14.34 31.46
N ASN A 229 -12.47 13.06 31.20
CA ASN A 229 -12.71 11.98 32.15
C ASN A 229 -11.62 11.86 33.23
N LYS A 230 -10.50 12.58 33.07
CA LYS A 230 -9.30 12.46 33.92
C LYS A 230 -8.73 11.04 33.94
N GLU A 231 -8.82 10.34 32.82
CA GLU A 231 -8.28 9.00 32.65
C GLU A 231 -6.91 9.02 31.96
N PRO A 232 -5.94 8.19 32.40
CA PRO A 232 -4.60 8.19 31.84
C PRO A 232 -4.55 7.58 30.43
N LEU A 233 -4.18 8.38 29.43
CA LEU A 233 -3.93 7.96 28.05
C LEU A 233 -2.47 8.20 27.66
N ILE A 234 -1.78 7.14 27.24
CA ILE A 234 -0.43 7.19 26.67
C ILE A 234 -0.54 7.16 25.14
N ILE A 235 0.22 8.04 24.47
CA ILE A 235 0.28 8.11 23.01
C ILE A 235 1.68 7.68 22.54
N MET A 236 1.71 6.68 21.65
CA MET A 236 2.94 6.09 21.09
C MET A 236 2.93 6.02 19.56
#